data_AF-A0A4Q3HJW3-F1
#
_entry.id   AF-A0A4Q3HJW3-F1
#
_cell.length_a   1.000
_cell.length_b   1.000
_cell.length_c   1.000
_cell.angle_alpha   90.00
_cell.angle_beta   90.00
_cell.angle_gamma   90.00
#
_symmetry.space_group_name_H-M   'P 1'
#
loop_
_entity.id
_entity.type
_entity.pdbx_description
1 polymer ?
#
loop_
_entity_poly.entity_id
_entity_poly.type
_entity_poly.pdbx_seq_one_letter_code
_entity_poly.pdbx_strand_id
1 'polypeptide(L)'
;MTMPLDTAKLADILRLAAKEEILPRFRRLGSGDVRSKSEPSDLVTEADEAAERLIRRELEALAPDALFVGEESVAADPSLLAKLGGSDFAIVVDPVDGTF
;
A
#
# COMPACT_ATOMS: atom_id res chain seq x y z
N MET A 1 27.17 -3.19 6.32
CA MET A 1 26.01 -3.09 5.43
C MET A 1 25.28 -1.81 5.75
N THR A 2 25.38 -0.82 4.89
CA THR A 2 24.52 0.38 4.94
C THR A 2 23.10 -0.05 4.60
N MET A 3 22.10 0.43 5.34
CA MET A 3 20.70 0.18 4.98
C MET A 3 20.45 0.78 3.59
N PRO A 4 19.88 0.01 2.64
CA PRO A 4 19.63 0.48 1.27
C PRO A 4 18.48 1.50 1.19
N LEU A 5 17.85 1.82 2.33
CA LEU A 5 16.66 2.65 2.42
C LEU A 5 16.81 3.67 3.55
N ASP A 6 16.50 4.93 3.25
CA ASP A 6 16.35 6.00 4.24
C ASP A 6 14.98 5.88 4.91
N THR A 7 14.97 5.53 6.20
CA THR A 7 13.75 5.29 6.97
C THR A 7 12.94 6.56 7.21
N ALA A 8 13.57 7.74 7.22
CA ALA A 8 12.85 9.01 7.34
C ALA A 8 12.04 9.28 6.07
N LYS A 9 12.65 9.06 4.90
CA LYS A 9 11.96 9.17 3.60
C LYS A 9 10.86 8.13 3.45
N LEU A 10 11.09 6.89 3.87
CA LEU A 10 10.04 5.86 3.92
C LEU A 10 8.84 6.35 4.76
N ALA A 11 9.09 6.87 5.96
CA ALA A 11 8.03 7.38 6.81
C ALA A 11 7.24 8.53 6.16
N ASP A 12 7.89 9.39 5.40
CA ASP A 12 7.22 10.47 4.67
C ASP A 12 6.36 9.97 3.51
N ILE A 13 6.81 8.93 2.78
CA ILE A 13 6.02 8.24 1.75
C ILE A 13 4.76 7.62 2.37
N LEU A 14 4.89 6.93 3.50
CA LEU A 14 3.75 6.31 4.19
C LEU A 14 2.75 7.37 4.68
N ARG A 15 3.22 8.51 5.19
CA ARG A 15 2.36 9.64 5.56
C ARG A 15 1.65 10.24 4.36
N LEU A 16 2.32 10.31 3.21
CA LEU A 16 1.73 10.82 1.97
C LEU A 16 0.60 9.91 1.49
N ALA A 17 0.84 8.60 1.41
CA ALA A 17 -0.18 7.60 1.08
C ALA A 17 -1.38 7.68 2.03
N ALA A 18 -1.13 7.75 3.33
CA ALA A 18 -2.20 7.90 4.31
C ALA A 18 -3.02 9.19 4.11
N LYS A 19 -2.36 10.31 3.80
CA LYS A 19 -3.01 11.61 3.63
C LYS A 19 -3.80 11.71 2.33
N GLU A 20 -3.27 11.19 1.24
CA GLU A 20 -3.86 11.33 -0.09
C GLU A 20 -4.88 10.24 -0.40
N GLU A 21 -4.62 9.01 0.05
CA GLU A 21 -5.43 7.87 -0.36
C GLU A 21 -6.36 7.36 0.75
N ILE A 22 -5.88 7.29 1.99
CA ILE A 22 -6.65 6.70 3.10
C ILE A 22 -7.57 7.73 3.77
N LEU A 23 -7.03 8.83 4.30
CA LEU A 23 -7.80 9.83 5.07
C LEU A 23 -8.99 10.46 4.33
N PRO A 24 -8.91 10.76 3.02
CA PRO A 24 -10.05 11.33 2.30
C PRO A 24 -11.20 10.33 2.12
N ARG A 25 -10.95 9.03 2.25
CA ARG A 25 -11.94 7.96 2.13
C ARG A 25 -12.38 7.45 3.51
N PHE A 26 -11.51 7.58 4.51
CA PHE A 26 -11.79 7.23 5.90
C PHE A 26 -12.95 8.07 6.47
N ARG A 27 -13.99 7.38 6.98
CA ARG A 27 -15.18 7.99 7.59
C ARG A 27 -15.99 8.94 6.70
N ARG A 28 -15.77 8.94 5.37
CA ARG A 28 -16.60 9.66 4.40
C ARG A 28 -17.84 8.89 3.91
N LEU A 29 -18.12 7.72 4.47
CA LEU A 29 -19.41 7.04 4.32
C LEU A 29 -20.52 7.85 5.03
N GLY A 30 -20.95 8.94 4.41
CA GLY A 30 -22.19 9.61 4.78
C GLY A 30 -23.36 8.67 4.47
N SER A 31 -24.45 8.76 5.25
CA SER A 31 -25.64 7.91 5.14
C SER A 31 -26.34 7.89 3.76
N GLY A 32 -25.88 8.71 2.79
CA GLY A 32 -26.34 8.72 1.40
C GLY A 32 -25.39 8.03 0.38
N ASP A 33 -24.11 7.85 0.69
CA ASP A 33 -23.11 7.26 -0.23
C ASP A 33 -23.04 5.73 -0.14
N VAL A 34 -23.61 5.15 0.92
CA VAL A 34 -23.76 3.69 1.12
C VAL A 34 -24.71 3.07 0.07
N ARG A 35 -25.45 3.88 -0.68
CA ARG A 35 -26.34 3.39 -1.76
C ARG A 35 -25.67 3.28 -3.13
N SER A 36 -24.45 3.79 -3.27
CA SER A 36 -23.68 3.73 -4.53
C SER A 36 -22.40 2.90 -4.43
N LYS A 37 -21.89 2.64 -3.22
CA LYS A 37 -20.83 1.65 -2.96
C LYS A 37 -21.43 0.48 -2.22
N SER A 38 -21.31 -0.72 -2.78
CA SER A 38 -22.12 -1.89 -2.43
C SER A 38 -21.81 -2.41 -1.03
N GLU A 39 -20.60 -2.20 -0.51
CA GLU A 39 -20.24 -2.44 0.90
C GLU A 39 -19.16 -1.45 1.36
N PRO A 40 -19.08 -1.10 2.67
CA PRO A 40 -17.97 -0.33 3.23
C PRO A 40 -16.58 -0.90 2.92
N SER A 41 -16.48 -2.22 2.76
CA SER A 41 -15.25 -2.93 2.36
C SER A 41 -14.74 -2.48 0.99
N ASP A 42 -15.64 -2.19 0.03
CA ASP A 42 -15.24 -1.79 -1.33
C ASP A 42 -14.50 -0.44 -1.33
N LEU A 43 -14.93 0.47 -0.45
CA LEU A 43 -14.26 1.77 -0.28
C LEU A 43 -12.87 1.60 0.33
N VAL A 44 -12.73 0.64 1.25
CA VAL A 44 -11.46 0.36 1.91
C VAL A 44 -10.49 -0.26 0.90
N THR A 45 -10.91 -1.30 0.16
CA THR A 45 -10.11 -1.86 -0.95
C THR A 45 -9.67 -0.81 -1.97
N GLU A 46 -10.54 0.14 -2.36
CA GLU A 46 -10.13 1.23 -3.26
C GLU A 46 -9.03 2.12 -2.64
N ALA A 47 -9.11 2.36 -1.33
CA ALA A 47 -8.09 3.13 -0.60
C ALA A 47 -6.78 2.33 -0.46
N ASP A 48 -6.87 1.03 -0.18
CA ASP A 48 -5.73 0.11 -0.08
C ASP A 48 -4.95 0.04 -1.40
N GLU A 49 -5.64 -0.26 -2.49
CA GLU A 49 -5.00 -0.32 -3.80
C GLU A 49 -4.37 1.02 -4.20
N ALA A 50 -5.04 2.14 -3.90
CA ALA A 50 -4.51 3.46 -4.23
C ALA A 50 -3.29 3.81 -3.39
N ALA A 51 -3.33 3.52 -2.09
CA ALA A 51 -2.20 3.69 -1.20
C ALA A 51 -1.01 2.83 -1.62
N GLU A 52 -1.24 1.55 -1.94
CA GLU A 52 -0.20 0.64 -2.42
C GLU A 52 0.46 1.15 -3.69
N ARG A 53 -0.34 1.59 -4.69
CA ARG A 53 0.18 2.15 -5.94
C ARG A 53 1.06 3.37 -5.69
N LEU A 54 0.68 4.25 -4.77
CA LEU A 54 1.48 5.43 -4.40
C LEU A 54 2.79 5.00 -3.73
N ILE A 55 2.71 4.13 -2.72
CA ILE A 55 3.88 3.65 -1.97
C ILE A 55 4.87 2.97 -2.92
N ARG A 56 4.37 2.09 -3.80
CA ARG A 56 5.18 1.39 -4.80
C ARG A 56 5.92 2.37 -5.71
N ARG A 57 5.22 3.37 -6.26
CA ARG A 57 5.83 4.38 -7.15
C ARG A 57 6.99 5.11 -6.48
N GLU A 58 6.79 5.56 -5.23
CA GLU A 58 7.82 6.31 -4.51
C GLU A 58 8.99 5.42 -4.08
N LEU A 59 8.72 4.16 -3.73
CA LEU A 59 9.76 3.20 -3.36
C LEU A 59 10.60 2.76 -4.56
N GLU A 60 10.02 2.61 -5.75
CA GLU A 60 10.77 2.34 -6.98
C GLU A 60 11.79 3.47 -7.27
N ALA A 61 11.48 4.72 -6.90
CA ALA A 61 12.41 5.84 -7.02
C ALA A 61 13.46 5.88 -5.88
N LEU A 62 13.05 5.54 -4.65
CA LEU A 62 13.90 5.63 -3.47
C LEU A 62 14.87 4.44 -3.32
N ALA A 63 14.44 3.24 -3.73
CA ALA A 63 15.17 2.00 -3.62
C ALA A 63 14.86 1.08 -4.83
N PRO A 64 15.38 1.39 -6.04
CA PRO A 64 15.03 0.67 -7.28
C PRO A 64 15.43 -0.80 -7.27
N ASP A 65 16.42 -1.18 -6.46
CA ASP A 65 16.89 -2.56 -6.33
C ASP A 65 16.10 -3.36 -5.29
N ALA A 66 15.21 -2.71 -4.53
CA ALA A 66 14.38 -3.37 -3.52
C ALA A 66 13.22 -4.10 -4.19
N LEU A 67 13.00 -5.37 -3.81
CA LEU A 67 11.78 -6.07 -4.21
C LEU A 67 10.60 -5.50 -3.43
N PHE A 68 9.63 -4.92 -4.14
CA PHE A 68 8.35 -4.52 -3.55
C PHE A 68 7.34 -5.68 -3.57
N VAL A 69 6.70 -5.94 -2.44
CA VAL A 69 5.63 -6.94 -2.30
C VAL A 69 4.48 -6.30 -1.50
N GLY A 70 3.40 -5.94 -2.19
CA GLY A 70 2.18 -5.42 -1.56
C GLY A 70 1.11 -6.50 -1.40
N GLU A 71 0.24 -6.37 -0.41
CA GLU A 71 -0.91 -7.29 -0.22
C GLU A 71 -1.80 -7.37 -1.47
N GLU A 72 -2.16 -6.24 -2.05
CA GLU A 72 -3.03 -6.19 -3.23
C GLU A 72 -2.30 -6.72 -4.47
N SER A 73 -1.01 -6.39 -4.60
CA SER A 73 -0.15 -6.97 -5.63
C SER A 73 -0.04 -8.49 -5.52
N VAL A 74 0.01 -9.04 -4.31
CA VAL A 74 0.05 -10.50 -4.06
C VAL A 74 -1.31 -11.14 -4.31
N ALA A 75 -2.40 -10.46 -3.98
CA ALA A 75 -3.75 -10.92 -4.32
C ALA A 75 -3.93 -11.03 -5.85
N ALA A 76 -3.35 -10.09 -6.61
CA ALA A 76 -3.35 -10.11 -8.08
C ALA A 76 -2.34 -11.11 -8.68
N ASP A 77 -1.14 -11.23 -8.11
CA ASP A 77 -0.08 -12.15 -8.53
C ASP A 77 0.59 -12.83 -7.33
N PRO A 78 0.10 -14.02 -6.90
CA PRO A 78 0.68 -14.77 -5.79
C PRO A 78 2.13 -15.20 -6.01
N SER A 79 2.63 -15.19 -7.27
CA SER A 79 4.01 -15.57 -7.57
C SER A 79 5.04 -14.57 -7.03
N LEU A 80 4.63 -13.35 -6.67
CA LEU A 80 5.48 -12.34 -6.04
C LEU A 80 6.08 -12.83 -4.72
N LEU A 81 5.33 -13.62 -3.95
CA LEU A 81 5.84 -14.20 -2.69
C LEU A 81 7.04 -15.12 -2.92
N ALA A 82 7.08 -15.85 -4.04
CA ALA A 82 8.19 -16.74 -4.36
C ALA A 82 9.49 -15.96 -4.65
N LYS A 83 9.40 -14.68 -5.02
CA LYS A 83 10.55 -13.81 -5.31
C LYS A 83 11.27 -13.34 -4.03
N LEU A 84 10.60 -13.37 -2.88
CA LEU A 84 11.19 -12.98 -1.59
C LEU A 84 12.45 -13.77 -1.25
N GLY A 85 12.46 -15.08 -1.52
CA GLY A 85 13.60 -15.94 -1.19
C GLY A 85 14.88 -15.68 -1.99
N GLY A 86 14.79 -14.92 -3.10
CA GLY A 86 15.92 -14.57 -3.95
C GLY A 86 16.30 -13.09 -3.91
N SER A 87 15.63 -12.28 -3.09
CA SER A 87 15.89 -10.85 -3.01
C SER A 87 16.91 -10.52 -1.92
N ASP A 88 17.89 -9.68 -2.25
CA ASP A 88 18.85 -9.14 -1.28
C ASP A 88 18.19 -8.19 -0.27
N PHE A 89 17.12 -7.49 -0.70
CA PHE A 89 16.34 -6.59 0.13
C PHE A 89 14.92 -6.46 -0.40
N ALA A 90 13.93 -6.74 0.45
CA ALA A 90 12.52 -6.64 0.12
C ALA A 90 11.78 -5.69 1.06
N ILE A 91 10.79 -4.99 0.51
CA ILE A 91 9.83 -4.16 1.24
C ILE A 91 8.46 -4.80 1.08
N VAL A 92 7.90 -5.26 2.20
CA VAL A 92 6.56 -5.86 2.25
C VAL A 92 5.60 -4.83 2.81
N VAL A 93 4.49 -4.59 2.14
CA VAL A 93 3.53 -3.53 2.48
C VAL A 93 2.12 -4.08 2.58
N ASP A 94 1.50 -3.84 3.73
CA ASP A 94 0.07 -3.90 3.96
C ASP A 94 -0.39 -2.43 4.17
N PRO A 95 -1.14 -1.83 3.23
CA PRO A 95 -1.51 -0.42 3.30
C PRO A 95 -2.49 -0.08 4.44
N VAL A 96 -3.45 -0.96 4.74
CA VAL A 96 -4.45 -0.81 5.82
C VAL A 96 -4.73 -2.16 6.49
N ASP A 97 -4.05 -2.40 7.60
CA ASP A 97 -4.34 -3.54 8.48
C ASP A 97 -5.67 -3.32 9.24
N GLY A 98 -6.56 -4.31 9.22
CA GLY A 98 -7.80 -4.33 10.02
C GLY A 98 -9.09 -3.95 9.29
N THR A 99 -9.33 -4.51 8.11
CA THR A 99 -10.55 -4.33 7.30
C THR A 99 -11.83 -5.03 7.81
N PHE A 100 -11.81 -5.70 8.97
CA PHE A 100 -12.87 -6.58 9.49
C PHE A 100 -13.57 -6.10 10.76
#